data_AF-A0A662Q211-F1
#
_entry.id   AF-A0A662Q211-F1
#
_cell.length_a   1.000
_cell.length_b   1.000
_cell.length_c   1.000
_cell.angle_alpha   90.00
_cell.angle_beta   90.00
_cell.angle_gamma   90.00
#
_symmetry.space_group_name_H-M   'P 1'
#
loop_
_entity.id
_entity.type
_entity.pdbx_description
1 polymer ?
#
loop_
_entity_poly.entity_id
_entity_poly.type
_entity_poly.pdbx_seq_one_letter_code
_entity_poly.pdbx_strand_id
1 'polypeptide(L)'
;MVNMMKSGVEVRKVDKQGRIILPADWRETELKECSEVYVIKRKGYLKIIPKSKIDLTKFFDKVDLGVDAIGDWKEFERKVREGLL
;
A
#
# COMPACT_ATOMS: atom_id res chain seq x y z
N MET A 1 2.84 -9.52 29.03
CA MET A 1 1.80 -10.28 28.31
C MET A 1 1.22 -9.37 27.25
N VAL A 2 1.34 -9.74 25.98
CA VAL A 2 0.70 -9.00 24.88
C VAL A 2 -0.68 -9.63 24.70
N ASN A 3 -1.74 -8.86 24.95
CA ASN A 3 -3.11 -9.32 24.75
C ASN A 3 -3.40 -9.23 23.24
N MET A 4 -3.45 -10.38 22.56
CA MET A 4 -3.82 -10.47 21.14
C MET A 4 -5.32 -10.28 21.00
N MET A 5 -5.77 -9.18 20.40
CA MET A 5 -7.18 -8.87 20.23
C MET A 5 -7.58 -9.05 18.76
N LYS A 6 -8.33 -10.12 18.45
CA LYS A 6 -8.80 -10.41 17.08
C LYS A 6 -9.91 -9.45 16.59
N SER A 7 -10.68 -8.84 17.49
CA SER A 7 -11.70 -7.81 17.20
C SER A 7 -12.23 -7.19 18.50
N GLY A 8 -12.32 -5.86 18.60
CA GLY A 8 -12.83 -5.17 19.80
C GLY A 8 -12.55 -3.67 19.81
N VAL A 9 -12.95 -2.98 20.90
CA VAL A 9 -12.67 -1.55 21.14
C VAL A 9 -11.68 -1.44 22.30
N GLU A 10 -10.59 -0.70 22.10
CA GLU A 10 -9.62 -0.39 23.15
C GLU A 10 -9.58 1.13 23.38
N VAL A 11 -9.63 1.54 24.65
CA VAL A 11 -9.46 2.96 25.01
C VAL A 11 -7.97 3.25 25.18
N ARG A 12 -7.43 4.11 24.34
CA ARG A 12 -6.04 4.59 24.45
C ARG A 12 -5.99 6.10 24.66
N LYS A 13 -4.99 6.55 25.42
CA LYS A 13 -4.71 7.97 25.60
C LYS A 13 -4.04 8.53 24.35
N VAL A 14 -4.46 9.73 23.96
CA VAL A 14 -3.73 10.57 23.02
C VAL A 14 -2.64 11.28 23.82
N ASP A 15 -1.39 11.23 23.35
CA ASP A 15 -0.31 11.93 24.02
C ASP A 15 -0.36 13.45 23.79
N LYS A 16 0.54 14.20 24.43
CA LYS A 16 0.61 15.67 24.31
C LYS A 16 0.87 16.16 22.89
N GLN A 17 1.40 15.31 22.01
CA GLN A 17 1.70 15.63 20.62
C GLN A 17 0.58 15.19 19.66
N GLY A 18 -0.51 14.60 20.17
CA GLY A 18 -1.61 14.13 19.35
C GLY A 18 -1.43 12.71 18.79
N ARG A 19 -0.43 11.96 19.27
CA ARG A 19 -0.15 10.59 18.78
C ARG A 19 -0.99 9.57 19.54
N ILE A 20 -1.38 8.51 18.84
CA ILE A 20 -2.03 7.33 19.40
C ILE A 20 -1.12 6.13 19.12
N ILE A 21 -0.81 5.35 20.15
CA ILE A 21 -0.07 4.11 19.97
C ILE A 21 -1.03 3.09 19.37
N LEU A 22 -0.71 2.55 18.19
CA LEU A 22 -1.51 1.47 17.58
C LEU A 22 -1.29 0.13 18.31
N PRO A 23 -2.31 -0.75 18.36
CA PRO A 23 -2.16 -2.10 18.92
C PRO A 23 -0.99 -2.87 18.27
N ALA A 24 -0.23 -3.59 19.10
CA ALA A 24 1.02 -4.22 18.65
C ALA A 24 0.76 -5.36 17.66
N ASP A 25 -0.23 -6.19 17.96
CA ASP A 25 -0.77 -7.25 17.12
C ASP A 25 -1.30 -6.72 15.78
N TRP A 26 -2.00 -5.58 15.79
CA TRP A 26 -2.47 -4.94 14.57
C TRP A 26 -1.31 -4.42 13.71
N ARG A 27 -0.29 -3.79 14.31
CA ARG A 27 0.91 -3.37 13.56
C ARG A 27 1.63 -4.57 12.95
N GLU A 28 1.75 -5.67 13.70
CA GLU A 28 2.41 -6.88 13.24
C GLU A 28 1.63 -7.57 12.11
N THR A 29 0.32 -7.44 12.04
CA THR A 29 -0.49 -8.08 10.99
C THR A 29 -0.67 -7.18 9.76
N GLU A 30 -1.00 -5.91 9.97
CA GLU A 30 -1.44 -4.98 8.93
C GLU A 30 -0.34 -4.08 8.36
N LEU A 31 0.75 -3.86 9.11
CA LEU A 31 1.85 -2.94 8.71
C LEU A 31 3.17 -3.66 8.39
N LYS A 32 3.16 -4.98 8.17
CA LYS A 32 4.39 -5.77 7.92
C LYS A 32 5.25 -5.19 6.79
N GLU A 33 4.61 -4.90 5.67
CA GLU A 33 5.27 -4.51 4.43
C GLU A 33 5.38 -2.99 4.25
N CYS A 34 4.60 -2.23 5.01
CA CYS A 34 4.51 -0.78 4.87
C CYS A 34 4.09 -0.15 6.20
N SER A 35 4.91 0.77 6.72
CA SER A 35 4.64 1.51 7.95
C SER A 35 3.76 2.74 7.75
N GLU A 36 3.19 2.93 6.56
CA GLU A 36 2.33 4.07 6.23
C GLU A 36 0.85 3.70 6.38
N VAL A 37 0.04 4.69 6.79
CA VAL A 37 -1.41 4.55 6.92
C VAL A 37 -2.11 5.75 6.27
N TYR A 38 -3.29 5.51 5.72
CA TYR A 38 -4.22 6.57 5.39
C TYR A 38 -4.98 6.99 6.65
N VAL A 39 -4.95 8.28 6.98
CA VAL A 39 -5.75 8.87 8.06
C VAL A 39 -6.84 9.74 7.45
N ILE A 40 -8.06 9.21 7.40
CA ILE A 40 -9.20 9.88 6.78
C ILE A 40 -10.01 10.60 7.85
N LYS A 41 -10.10 11.92 7.73
CA LYS A 41 -10.89 12.78 8.63
C LYS A 41 -12.36 12.77 8.20
N ARG A 42 -13.26 12.50 9.14
CA ARG A 42 -14.71 12.61 8.98
C ARG A 42 -15.28 13.33 10.21
N LYS A 43 -16.53 13.81 10.10
CA LYS A 43 -17.21 14.43 11.26
C LYS A 43 -17.36 13.37 12.36
N GLY A 44 -16.72 13.59 13.51
CA GLY A 44 -16.83 12.74 14.70
C GLY A 44 -15.88 11.53 14.77
N TYR A 45 -15.11 11.20 13.71
CA TYR A 45 -14.17 10.08 13.77
C TYR A 45 -13.01 10.20 12.77
N LEU A 46 -11.92 9.49 13.09
CA LEU A 46 -10.80 9.22 12.18
C LEU A 46 -10.86 7.76 11.74
N LYS A 47 -10.70 7.51 10.44
CA LYS A 47 -10.49 6.16 9.92
C LYS A 47 -9.01 5.98 9.58
N ILE A 48 -8.37 4.98 10.19
CA ILE A 48 -6.99 4.60 9.92
C ILE A 48 -7.02 3.32 9.09
N ILE A 49 -6.36 3.33 7.94
CA ILE A 49 -6.29 2.18 7.01
C ILE A 49 -4.83 1.94 6.65
N PRO A 50 -4.30 0.70 6.73
CA PRO A 50 -2.94 0.40 6.32
C PRO A 50 -2.78 0.68 4.82
N LYS A 51 -1.66 1.28 4.43
CA LYS A 51 -1.33 1.43 3.02
C LYS A 51 -0.74 0.11 2.53
N SER A 52 -1.52 -0.67 1.80
CA SER A 52 -1.02 -1.88 1.16
C SER A 52 0.02 -1.52 0.11
N LYS A 53 1.17 -2.19 0.13
CA LYS A 53 2.13 -2.14 -0.98
C LYS A 53 1.42 -2.68 -2.22
N ILE A 54 1.20 -1.81 -3.21
CA ILE A 54 0.64 -2.25 -4.48
C ILE A 54 1.73 -3.05 -5.17
N ASP A 55 1.58 -4.36 -5.21
CA ASP A 55 2.39 -5.18 -6.09
C ASP A 55 1.95 -4.92 -7.53
N LEU A 56 2.78 -4.22 -8.29
CA LEU A 56 2.55 -3.95 -9.71
C LEU A 56 2.95 -5.15 -10.59
N THR A 57 3.72 -6.10 -10.05
CA THR A 57 4.16 -7.30 -10.76
C THR A 57 2.97 -8.14 -11.21
N LYS A 58 1.87 -8.16 -10.43
CA LYS A 58 0.61 -8.83 -10.82
C LYS A 58 -0.03 -8.30 -12.12
N PHE A 59 0.42 -7.15 -12.61
CA PHE A 59 -0.04 -6.58 -13.88
C PHE A 59 0.92 -6.86 -15.03
N PHE A 60 2.14 -7.35 -14.78
CA PHE A 60 3.12 -7.59 -15.84
C PHE A 60 2.57 -8.59 -16.86
N ASP A 61 1.94 -9.69 -16.41
CA ASP A 61 1.32 -10.69 -17.29
C ASP A 61 0.08 -10.18 -18.04
N LYS A 62 -0.49 -9.03 -17.62
CA LYS A 62 -1.63 -8.40 -18.29
C LYS A 62 -1.21 -7.36 -19.32
N VAL A 63 0.04 -6.92 -19.30
CA VAL A 63 0.56 -6.00 -20.30
C VAL A 63 1.10 -6.85 -21.45
N ASP A 64 0.23 -7.14 -22.41
CA ASP A 64 0.66 -7.65 -23.71
C ASP A 64 1.17 -6.45 -24.53
N LEU A 65 2.50 -6.32 -24.61
CA LEU A 65 3.15 -5.28 -25.42
C LEU A 65 3.26 -5.67 -26.90
N GLY A 66 2.71 -6.83 -27.31
CA GLY A 66 2.80 -7.32 -28.68
C GLY A 66 4.25 -7.59 -29.14
N VAL A 67 5.18 -7.74 -28.20
CA VAL A 67 6.60 -7.98 -28.48
C VAL A 67 7.10 -9.21 -27.72
N ASP A 68 7.49 -10.24 -28.47
CA ASP A 68 8.03 -11.49 -27.92
C ASP A 68 9.42 -11.30 -27.28
N ALA A 69 10.16 -10.25 -27.67
CA ALA A 69 11.43 -9.84 -27.06
C ALA A 69 11.79 -8.39 -27.42
N ILE A 70 12.27 -7.61 -26.44
CA ILE A 70 12.87 -6.30 -26.70
C ILE A 70 14.36 -6.51 -27.03
N GLY A 71 14.68 -6.62 -28.31
CA GLY A 71 16.05 -6.79 -28.79
C GLY A 71 16.91 -5.51 -28.68
N ASP A 72 16.33 -4.35 -29.04
CA ASP A 72 16.97 -3.04 -28.93
C ASP A 72 16.00 -2.04 -28.27
N TRP A 73 16.42 -1.50 -27.13
CA TRP A 73 15.64 -0.53 -26.35
C TRP A 73 15.36 0.77 -27.11
N LYS A 74 16.31 1.26 -27.90
CA LYS A 74 16.14 2.51 -28.68
C LYS A 74 15.13 2.34 -29.80
N GLU A 75 15.12 1.17 -30.45
CA GLU A 75 14.15 0.88 -31.50
C GLU A 75 12.74 0.73 -30.91
N PHE A 76 12.62 0.08 -29.75
CA PHE A 76 11.38 -0.03 -29.01
C PHE A 76 10.81 1.35 -28.64
N GLU A 77 11.61 2.23 -28.01
CA GLU A 77 11.19 3.60 -27.65
C GLU A 77 10.71 4.40 -28.88
N ARG A 78 11.39 4.24 -30.01
CA ARG A 78 11.01 4.90 -31.27
C ARG A 78 9.62 4.42 -31.73
N LYS A 79 9.35 3.11 -31.73
CA LYS A 79 8.06 2.53 -32.15
C LYS A 79 6.92 2.95 -31.23
N VAL A 80 7.14 2.97 -29.91
CA VAL A 80 6.14 3.46 -28.94
C VAL A 80 5.81 4.93 -29.19
N ARG A 81 6.83 5.78 -29.40
CA ARG A 81 6.63 7.21 -29.66
C ARG A 81 5.86 7.46 -30.97
N GLU A 82 6.06 6.60 -31.96
CA GLU A 82 5.41 6.68 -33.27
C GLU A 82 4.04 5.96 -33.32
N GLY A 83 3.59 5.32 -32.23
CA GLY A 83 2.30 4.61 -32.17
C GLY A 83 2.24 3.35 -33.04
N LEU A 84 3.38 2.70 -33.26
CA LEU A 84 3.52 1.49 -34.09
C LEU A 84 3.44 0.19 -33.27
N LEU A 85 3.07 0.29 -31.99
CA LEU A 85 2.85 -0.78 -31.02
C LEU A 85 1.50 -0.56 -30.33
#